data_AF-A0A3B9GPG2-F1
#
_entry.id   AF-A0A3B9GPG2-F1
#
_cell.length_a   1.000
_cell.length_b   1.000
_cell.length_c   1.000
_cell.angle_alpha   90.00
_cell.angle_beta   90.00
_cell.angle_gamma   90.00
#
_symmetry.space_group_name_H-M   'P 1'
#
loop_
_entity.id
_entity.type
_entity.pdbx_description
1 polymer ?
#
loop_
_entity_poly.entity_id
_entity_poly.type
_entity_poly.pdbx_seq_one_letter_code
_entity_poly.pdbx_strand_id
1 'polypeptide(L)'
;MKIIRRPDSIPVERLEEIEYLEGSEALEKIKQLLEYAYTVYDHIRYHKKELLAEYMTIDTETSTLTPDAAENPTDDYIAFDYLYQVRFAGVNFILRTRFDFRSFFDIIGDFCKQHDLVIVGYVHNLSFEYAFFRTQLPLDKDGVFALQSRRIGKCSAYDGCIELRCSYLLSNMSLEKFAQNYAAPEYQKDKELIDYEVIRWPWDPLTDEILYYSLMDVIALDYSIRALMEREGDNLKTIPMTNTGYVRRACRRACLGTNTKHYRSEAEKAAYRKFYLYRRMFTKTQLSYNQYKLLCDAFRGGNTHANRFFAGRILPDPEDEPIIGHVDFASSYPAQLICSDEFPMGRLMECTNSLRTIEDIDRYSKDYWLVIKAVFVDAHLKNPYRTKCPYIPVDKVKRQTNKPGTYDNGRIIEQPGGMIYCFLGIEWPIIKAQYTAKIKVIEAYYCPKGRLPLQLRQACFDWYEAKTRLKGVSGSEYEYMKSKNRVNSVYGMMVEHIIKDIMLVQDDLTIKSRKATQEEGEEQLEDFYTPMKQKFLAFQWGVTITALARAEHMRL
;
A
#
# COMPACT_ATOMS: atom_id res chain seq x y z
N MET A 1 -19.92 -27.00 24.89
CA MET A 1 -18.83 -27.13 23.89
C MET A 1 -19.30 -28.02 22.76
N LYS A 2 -19.20 -27.55 21.52
CA LYS A 2 -19.59 -28.28 20.32
C LYS A 2 -18.36 -28.66 19.51
N ILE A 3 -18.48 -29.73 18.72
CA ILE A 3 -17.42 -30.25 17.86
C ILE A 3 -17.98 -30.35 16.46
N ILE A 4 -17.21 -29.87 15.49
CA ILE A 4 -17.51 -30.01 14.08
C ILE A 4 -16.41 -30.80 13.40
N ARG A 5 -16.79 -31.74 12.53
CA ARG A 5 -15.83 -32.60 11.82
C ARG A 5 -15.52 -32.03 10.45
N ARG A 6 -14.30 -32.28 10.01
CA ARG A 6 -13.86 -31.95 8.66
C ARG A 6 -14.76 -32.61 7.61
N PRO A 7 -15.29 -31.84 6.65
CA PRO A 7 -16.00 -32.40 5.50
C PRO A 7 -15.10 -33.30 4.64
N ASP A 8 -15.67 -34.32 4.00
CA ASP A 8 -14.93 -35.22 3.09
C ASP A 8 -14.36 -34.49 1.86
N SER A 9 -14.92 -33.32 1.52
CA SER A 9 -14.47 -32.44 0.45
C SER A 9 -13.16 -31.70 0.77
N ILE A 10 -12.74 -31.68 2.04
CA ILE A 10 -11.56 -30.96 2.53
C ILE A 10 -10.33 -31.88 2.57
N PRO A 11 -9.12 -31.38 2.19
CA PRO A 11 -7.89 -32.15 2.23
C PRO A 11 -7.60 -32.80 3.60
N VAL A 12 -7.02 -34.01 3.58
CA VAL A 12 -6.76 -34.81 4.78
C VAL A 12 -5.73 -34.20 5.73
N GLU A 13 -4.98 -33.23 5.24
CA GLU A 13 -4.00 -32.47 6.00
C GLU A 13 -4.63 -31.41 6.91
N ARG A 14 -5.89 -31.01 6.67
CA ARG A 14 -6.62 -30.03 7.51
C ARG A 14 -7.07 -30.63 8.83
N LEU A 15 -7.36 -29.75 9.80
CA LEU A 15 -7.89 -30.12 11.11
C LEU A 15 -9.05 -31.12 10.98
N GLU A 16 -8.92 -32.26 11.64
CA GLU A 16 -9.94 -33.33 11.64
C GLU A 16 -11.23 -32.86 12.30
N GLU A 17 -11.12 -32.07 13.36
CA GLU A 17 -12.25 -31.50 14.06
C GLU A 17 -11.91 -30.11 14.61
N ILE A 18 -12.94 -29.29 14.79
CA ILE A 18 -12.83 -27.97 15.38
C ILE A 18 -13.81 -27.90 16.55
N GLU A 19 -13.29 -27.56 17.73
CA GLU A 19 -14.12 -27.27 18.90
C GLU A 19 -14.53 -25.79 18.89
N TYR A 20 -15.80 -25.54 19.21
CA TYR A 20 -16.31 -24.18 19.33
C TYR A 20 -17.40 -24.04 20.40
N LEU A 21 -17.65 -22.79 20.79
CA LEU A 21 -18.70 -22.40 21.73
C LEU A 21 -19.65 -21.40 21.08
N GLU A 22 -20.91 -21.44 21.48
CA GLU A 22 -21.96 -20.53 21.01
C GLU A 22 -22.92 -20.18 22.15
N GLY A 23 -23.77 -19.19 21.92
CA GLY A 23 -24.83 -18.80 22.85
C GLY A 23 -24.30 -18.38 24.22
N SER A 24 -25.01 -18.74 25.29
CA SER A 24 -24.64 -18.39 26.66
C SER A 24 -23.32 -19.01 27.14
N GLU A 25 -22.97 -20.20 26.64
CA GLU A 25 -21.70 -20.86 26.96
C GLU A 25 -20.50 -20.04 26.45
N ALA A 26 -20.63 -19.44 25.26
CA ALA A 26 -19.60 -18.56 24.71
C ALA A 26 -19.36 -17.33 25.60
N LEU A 27 -20.44 -16.68 26.06
CA LEU A 27 -20.36 -15.48 26.91
C LEU A 27 -19.76 -15.77 28.28
N GLU A 28 -20.01 -16.95 28.85
CA GLU A 28 -19.40 -17.33 30.12
C GLU A 28 -17.92 -17.70 29.94
N LYS A 29 -17.59 -18.43 28.86
CA LYS A 29 -16.22 -18.82 28.60
C LYS A 29 -15.30 -17.62 28.31
N ILE A 30 -15.77 -16.60 27.59
CA ILE A 30 -14.93 -15.44 27.29
C ILE A 30 -14.52 -14.69 28.57
N LYS A 31 -15.39 -14.58 29.59
CA LYS A 31 -15.03 -14.01 30.89
C LYS A 31 -13.87 -14.77 31.54
N GLN A 32 -13.98 -16.10 31.57
CA GLN A 32 -12.95 -16.97 32.13
C GLN A 32 -11.63 -16.88 31.34
N LEU A 33 -11.71 -16.79 30.00
CA LEU A 33 -10.54 -16.63 29.16
C LEU A 33 -9.87 -15.27 29.31
N LEU A 34 -10.61 -14.19 29.56
CA LEU A 34 -10.03 -12.87 29.81
C LEU A 34 -9.20 -12.88 31.10
N GLU A 35 -9.73 -13.45 32.18
CA GLU A 35 -8.99 -13.62 33.44
C GLU A 35 -7.74 -14.51 33.26
N TYR A 36 -7.90 -15.64 32.58
CA TYR A 36 -6.77 -16.51 32.23
C TYR A 36 -5.74 -15.76 31.38
N ALA A 37 -6.17 -15.05 30.35
CA ALA A 37 -5.26 -14.41 29.42
C ALA A 37 -4.51 -13.25 30.10
N TYR A 38 -5.20 -12.48 30.93
CA TYR A 38 -4.62 -11.41 31.73
C TYR A 38 -3.56 -11.93 32.71
N THR A 39 -3.70 -13.14 33.24
CA THR A 39 -2.73 -13.70 34.19
C THR A 39 -1.57 -14.44 33.52
N VAL A 40 -1.79 -15.06 32.36
CA VAL A 40 -0.82 -15.96 31.72
C VAL A 40 0.01 -15.29 30.63
N TYR A 41 -0.56 -14.35 29.87
CA TYR A 41 0.15 -13.73 28.76
C TYR A 41 0.88 -12.46 29.19
N ASP A 42 1.93 -12.12 28.44
CA ASP A 42 2.70 -10.92 28.66
C ASP A 42 1.88 -9.65 28.44
N HIS A 43 2.21 -8.62 29.21
CA HIS A 43 1.67 -7.28 29.08
C HIS A 43 2.75 -6.34 28.55
N ILE A 44 2.41 -5.61 27.49
CA ILE A 44 3.35 -4.72 26.82
C ILE A 44 2.90 -3.28 27.06
N ARG A 45 3.78 -2.45 27.64
CA ARG A 45 3.47 -1.02 27.82
C ARG A 45 3.05 -0.36 26.50
N TYR A 46 1.83 0.18 26.44
CA TYR A 46 1.22 0.73 25.22
C TYR A 46 0.51 2.05 25.50
N HIS A 47 1.19 3.16 25.20
CA HIS A 47 0.76 4.51 25.58
C HIS A 47 0.56 4.64 27.10
N LYS A 48 -0.66 4.97 27.54
CA LYS A 48 -1.02 5.08 28.95
C LYS A 48 -1.48 3.74 29.54
N LYS A 49 -1.87 2.80 28.68
CA LYS A 49 -2.47 1.48 28.99
C LYS A 49 -1.44 0.35 28.84
N GLU A 50 -1.87 -0.88 29.10
CA GLU A 50 -1.14 -2.10 28.78
C GLU A 50 -1.78 -2.82 27.58
N LEU A 51 -0.96 -3.35 26.68
CA LEU A 51 -1.40 -4.16 25.56
C LEU A 51 -1.22 -5.63 25.92
N LEU A 52 -2.32 -6.40 25.90
CA LEU A 52 -2.25 -7.84 26.06
C LEU A 52 -1.50 -8.45 24.86
N ALA A 53 -0.50 -9.31 25.11
CA ALA A 53 0.25 -9.95 24.02
C ALA A 53 -0.60 -10.94 23.21
N GLU A 54 -1.66 -11.49 23.80
CA GLU A 54 -2.66 -12.29 23.12
C GLU A 54 -3.67 -11.41 22.36
N TYR A 55 -4.09 -11.87 21.18
CA TYR A 55 -5.02 -11.16 20.31
C TYR A 55 -6.16 -12.07 19.88
N MET A 56 -7.21 -11.46 19.32
CA MET A 56 -8.31 -12.18 18.70
C MET A 56 -8.24 -12.11 17.17
N THR A 57 -8.81 -13.09 16.50
CA THR A 57 -9.14 -13.01 15.07
C THR A 57 -10.64 -13.07 14.91
N ILE A 58 -11.15 -12.25 13.98
CA ILE A 58 -12.58 -12.03 13.80
C ILE A 58 -12.89 -12.07 12.32
N ASP A 59 -14.00 -12.72 11.99
CA ASP A 59 -14.58 -12.79 10.65
C ASP A 59 -16.11 -12.79 10.73
N THR A 60 -16.78 -12.43 9.63
CA THR A 60 -18.24 -12.48 9.53
C THR A 60 -18.68 -13.08 8.21
N GLU A 61 -19.88 -13.68 8.20
CA GLU A 61 -20.56 -14.04 6.96
C GLU A 61 -21.79 -13.17 6.75
N THR A 62 -21.98 -12.72 5.51
CA THR A 62 -23.01 -11.75 5.15
C THR A 62 -23.92 -12.26 4.06
N SER A 63 -25.18 -11.81 4.09
CA SER A 63 -26.14 -11.98 3.02
C SER A 63 -26.48 -10.62 2.43
N THR A 64 -26.78 -10.59 1.12
CA THR A 64 -27.21 -9.39 0.42
C THR A 64 -28.59 -9.62 -0.18
N LEU A 65 -29.52 -8.71 0.12
CA LEU A 65 -30.82 -8.62 -0.55
C LEU A 65 -30.71 -7.62 -1.70
N THR A 66 -31.05 -8.08 -2.90
CA THR A 66 -31.15 -7.24 -4.08
C THR A 66 -32.43 -6.39 -4.03
N PRO A 67 -32.52 -5.26 -4.74
CA PRO A 67 -33.73 -4.42 -4.77
C PRO A 67 -35.00 -5.16 -5.24
N ASP A 68 -34.85 -6.22 -6.03
CA ASP A 68 -35.94 -7.05 -6.55
C ASP A 68 -36.28 -8.26 -5.66
N ALA A 69 -35.52 -8.50 -4.58
CA ALA A 69 -35.84 -9.55 -3.63
C ALA A 69 -37.15 -9.26 -2.89
N ALA A 70 -38.02 -10.26 -2.76
CA ALA A 70 -39.33 -10.10 -2.12
C ALA A 70 -39.23 -9.67 -0.66
N GLU A 71 -38.12 -10.02 -0.01
CA GLU A 71 -37.77 -9.73 1.38
C GLU A 71 -37.14 -8.33 1.55
N ASN A 72 -36.78 -7.64 0.46
CA ASN A 72 -36.18 -6.31 0.52
C ASN A 72 -37.28 -5.23 0.54
N PRO A 73 -37.46 -4.48 1.64
CA PRO A 73 -38.45 -3.41 1.72
C PRO A 73 -37.98 -2.10 1.04
N THR A 74 -36.83 -2.10 0.35
CA THR A 74 -36.22 -0.90 -0.22
C THR A 74 -35.79 -1.08 -1.67
N ASP A 75 -35.69 0.02 -2.40
CA ASP A 75 -35.14 0.04 -3.77
C ASP A 75 -33.59 -0.02 -3.79
N ASP A 76 -32.95 -0.12 -2.62
CA ASP A 76 -31.51 -0.19 -2.45
C ASP A 76 -31.08 -1.61 -2.07
N TYR A 77 -29.80 -1.93 -2.28
CA TYR A 77 -29.22 -3.17 -1.76
C TYR A 77 -29.14 -3.11 -0.23
N ILE A 78 -29.58 -4.17 0.43
CA ILE A 78 -29.41 -4.34 1.88
C ILE A 78 -28.44 -5.49 2.13
N ALA A 79 -27.40 -5.24 2.92
CA ALA A 79 -26.49 -6.29 3.40
C ALA A 79 -26.61 -6.44 4.92
N PHE A 80 -26.50 -7.66 5.42
CA PHE A 80 -26.52 -7.96 6.85
C PHE A 80 -25.67 -9.20 7.17
N ASP A 81 -25.07 -9.24 8.36
CA ASP A 81 -24.34 -10.41 8.82
C ASP A 81 -25.30 -11.44 9.44
N TYR A 82 -25.01 -12.72 9.22
CA TYR A 82 -25.75 -13.84 9.80
C TYR A 82 -24.89 -14.78 10.65
N LEU A 83 -23.56 -14.64 10.58
CA LEU A 83 -22.60 -15.42 11.36
C LEU A 83 -21.42 -14.51 11.73
N TYR A 84 -20.94 -14.65 12.96
CA TYR A 84 -19.72 -14.02 13.43
C TYR A 84 -18.84 -15.08 14.07
N GLN A 85 -17.58 -15.09 13.69
CA GLN A 85 -16.58 -16.04 14.16
C GLN A 85 -15.51 -15.26 14.90
N VAL A 86 -15.17 -15.71 16.11
CA VAL A 86 -14.09 -15.11 16.90
C VAL A 86 -13.21 -16.23 17.42
N ARG A 87 -11.89 -16.05 17.34
CA ARG A 87 -10.93 -16.92 18.02
C ARG A 87 -10.11 -16.09 19.01
N PHE A 88 -10.02 -16.55 20.24
CA PHE A 88 -9.24 -15.89 21.29
C PHE A 88 -8.66 -16.92 22.26
N ALA A 89 -7.37 -16.76 22.62
CA ALA A 89 -6.65 -17.66 23.53
C ALA A 89 -6.84 -19.16 23.19
N GLY A 90 -6.79 -19.49 21.90
CA GLY A 90 -6.92 -20.87 21.39
C GLY A 90 -8.35 -21.41 21.26
N VAL A 91 -9.36 -20.68 21.75
CA VAL A 91 -10.77 -21.10 21.75
C VAL A 91 -11.53 -20.42 20.61
N ASN A 92 -12.42 -21.16 19.95
CA ASN A 92 -13.27 -20.65 18.88
C ASN A 92 -14.70 -20.37 19.37
N PHE A 93 -15.27 -19.29 18.86
CA PHE A 93 -16.60 -18.81 19.21
C PHE A 93 -17.41 -18.57 17.94
N ILE A 94 -18.68 -18.96 18.01
CA ILE A 94 -19.69 -18.67 17.00
C ILE A 94 -20.80 -17.85 17.65
N LEU A 95 -21.09 -16.70 17.05
CA LEU A 95 -22.18 -15.83 17.45
C LEU A 95 -23.10 -15.66 16.22
N ARG A 96 -24.41 -15.74 16.43
CA ARG A 96 -25.39 -15.77 15.34
C ARG A 96 -26.07 -14.43 15.13
N THR A 97 -26.29 -13.66 16.20
CA THR A 97 -26.95 -12.36 16.11
C THR A 97 -25.99 -11.22 16.42
N ARG A 98 -26.27 -10.03 15.86
CA ARG A 98 -25.58 -8.79 16.21
C ARG A 98 -25.63 -8.47 17.71
N PHE A 99 -26.65 -8.96 18.43
CA PHE A 99 -26.81 -8.73 19.87
C PHE A 99 -25.88 -9.62 20.68
N ASP A 100 -25.70 -10.88 20.27
CA ASP A 100 -24.71 -11.79 20.85
C ASP A 100 -23.30 -11.26 20.58
N PHE A 101 -23.03 -10.83 19.35
CA PHE A 101 -21.78 -10.18 18.96
C PHE A 101 -21.49 -8.95 19.82
N ARG A 102 -22.46 -8.04 19.95
CA ARG A 102 -22.32 -6.85 20.80
C ARG A 102 -22.08 -7.22 22.27
N SER A 103 -22.86 -8.15 22.82
CA SER A 103 -22.73 -8.58 24.22
C SER A 103 -21.37 -9.21 24.51
N PHE A 104 -20.84 -9.98 23.55
CA PHE A 104 -19.49 -10.56 23.63
C PHE A 104 -18.42 -9.47 23.73
N PHE A 105 -18.50 -8.43 22.90
CA PHE A 105 -17.55 -7.31 22.93
C PHE A 105 -17.77 -6.36 24.10
N ASP A 106 -18.99 -6.22 24.63
CA ASP A 106 -19.25 -5.44 25.84
C ASP A 106 -18.53 -6.07 27.05
N ILE A 107 -18.56 -7.40 27.19
CA ILE A 107 -17.81 -8.12 28.23
C ILE A 107 -16.30 -7.83 28.13
N ILE A 108 -15.75 -7.91 26.92
CA ILE A 108 -14.32 -7.64 26.68
C ILE A 108 -14.00 -6.17 26.99
N GLY A 109 -14.83 -5.25 26.51
CA GLY A 109 -14.66 -3.81 26.72
C GLY A 109 -14.67 -3.44 28.20
N ASP A 110 -15.63 -3.96 28.96
CA ASP A 110 -15.75 -3.71 30.39
C ASP A 110 -14.55 -4.28 31.17
N PHE A 111 -14.12 -5.50 30.86
CA PHE A 111 -12.91 -6.09 31.44
C PHE A 111 -11.68 -5.23 31.15
N CYS A 112 -11.47 -4.85 29.88
CA CYS A 112 -10.33 -4.03 29.50
C CYS A 112 -10.34 -2.65 30.19
N LYS A 113 -11.50 -2.05 30.42
CA LYS A 113 -11.62 -0.78 31.17
C LYS A 113 -11.24 -0.94 32.63
N GLN A 114 -11.64 -2.03 33.27
CA GLN A 114 -11.32 -2.32 34.67
C GLN A 114 -9.81 -2.53 34.90
N HIS A 115 -9.12 -3.10 33.91
CA HIS A 115 -7.70 -3.46 33.98
C HIS A 115 -6.75 -2.49 33.25
N ASP A 116 -7.24 -1.37 32.72
CA ASP A 116 -6.49 -0.43 31.86
C ASP A 116 -5.74 -1.15 30.71
N LEU A 117 -6.44 -2.09 30.08
CA LEU A 117 -5.92 -2.99 29.06
C LEU A 117 -6.40 -2.57 27.65
N VAL A 118 -5.61 -2.96 26.66
CA VAL A 118 -5.95 -2.94 25.24
C VAL A 118 -5.80 -4.36 24.70
N ILE A 119 -6.84 -4.86 24.04
CA ILE A 119 -6.80 -6.12 23.29
C ILE A 119 -6.91 -5.80 21.79
N VAL A 120 -6.10 -6.48 20.98
CA VAL A 120 -6.14 -6.34 19.52
C VAL A 120 -7.01 -7.42 18.91
N GLY A 121 -7.82 -7.04 17.92
CA GLY A 121 -8.53 -7.96 17.03
C GLY A 121 -8.06 -7.82 15.59
N TYR A 122 -7.66 -8.90 14.95
CA TYR A 122 -7.34 -8.91 13.53
C TYR A 122 -8.54 -9.35 12.70
N VAL A 123 -8.79 -8.57 11.66
CA VAL A 123 -9.89 -8.77 10.72
C VAL A 123 -9.32 -8.78 9.31
N HIS A 124 -9.62 -9.82 8.53
CA HIS A 124 -9.20 -9.85 7.14
C HIS A 124 -10.11 -8.96 6.30
N ASN A 125 -9.54 -7.93 5.67
CA ASN A 125 -10.30 -6.88 4.99
C ASN A 125 -11.26 -6.07 5.88
N LEU A 126 -10.73 -5.50 6.97
CA LEU A 126 -11.46 -4.61 7.90
C LEU A 126 -12.28 -3.49 7.23
N SER A 127 -11.93 -3.06 6.01
CA SER A 127 -12.69 -2.01 5.32
C SER A 127 -14.10 -2.46 4.94
N PHE A 128 -14.28 -3.75 4.65
CA PHE A 128 -15.58 -4.36 4.41
C PHE A 128 -16.33 -4.51 5.74
N GLU A 129 -15.73 -5.19 6.72
CA GLU A 129 -16.32 -5.42 8.05
C GLU A 129 -16.71 -4.14 8.78
N TYR A 130 -15.94 -3.06 8.61
CA TYR A 130 -16.24 -1.77 9.23
C TYR A 130 -17.62 -1.22 8.85
N ALA A 131 -18.13 -1.53 7.65
CA ALA A 131 -19.46 -1.11 7.23
C ALA A 131 -20.55 -1.63 8.18
N PHE A 132 -20.35 -2.84 8.72
CA PHE A 132 -21.23 -3.51 9.67
C PHE A 132 -20.87 -3.13 11.11
N PHE A 133 -19.59 -3.23 11.48
CA PHE A 133 -19.12 -2.99 12.86
C PHE A 133 -19.44 -1.59 13.37
N ARG A 134 -19.42 -0.55 12.53
CA ARG A 134 -19.79 0.82 12.93
C ARG A 134 -21.24 0.97 13.39
N THR A 135 -22.10 0.01 13.06
CA THR A 135 -23.51 -0.03 13.49
C THR A 135 -23.74 -0.93 14.71
N GLN A 136 -22.75 -1.75 15.06
CA GLN A 136 -22.86 -2.81 16.07
C GLN A 136 -22.03 -2.51 17.31
N LEU A 137 -20.81 -1.98 17.13
CA LEU A 137 -19.85 -1.70 18.18
C LEU A 137 -19.78 -0.19 18.48
N PRO A 138 -19.46 0.21 19.72
CA PRO A 138 -19.24 1.61 20.07
C PRO A 138 -17.83 2.02 19.63
N LEU A 139 -17.67 2.28 18.33
CA LEU A 139 -16.37 2.66 17.76
C LEU A 139 -16.00 4.09 18.15
N ASP A 140 -14.72 4.29 18.46
CA ASP A 140 -14.18 5.60 18.81
C ASP A 140 -13.95 6.39 17.52
N LYS A 141 -14.64 7.52 17.37
CA LYS A 141 -14.52 8.39 16.19
C LYS A 141 -13.06 8.78 15.89
N ASP A 142 -12.33 9.20 16.92
CA ASP A 142 -10.91 9.57 16.82
C ASP A 142 -9.95 8.35 16.77
N GLY A 143 -10.49 7.15 17.01
CA GLY A 143 -9.75 5.88 16.93
C GLY A 143 -9.71 5.27 15.53
N VAL A 144 -10.43 5.84 14.56
CA VAL A 144 -10.48 5.35 13.17
C VAL A 144 -9.29 5.87 12.37
N PHE A 145 -8.43 4.96 11.94
CA PHE A 145 -7.30 5.25 11.06
C PHE A 145 -7.59 4.73 9.63
N ALA A 146 -8.00 5.64 8.75
CA ALA A 146 -8.22 5.38 7.34
C ALA A 146 -7.08 5.91 6.47
N LEU A 147 -6.61 5.06 5.55
CA LEU A 147 -5.63 5.45 4.53
C LEU A 147 -6.31 6.18 3.36
N GLN A 148 -7.57 5.81 3.06
CA GLN A 148 -8.45 6.38 2.05
C GLN A 148 -9.91 6.16 2.50
N SER A 149 -10.89 6.82 1.87
CA SER A 149 -12.32 6.73 2.27
C SER A 149 -12.89 5.31 2.37
N ARG A 150 -12.33 4.34 1.64
CA ARG A 150 -12.75 2.92 1.67
C ARG A 150 -11.60 1.97 2.04
N ARG A 151 -10.57 2.49 2.71
CA ARG A 151 -9.37 1.74 3.07
C ARG A 151 -8.98 2.02 4.51
N ILE A 152 -9.53 1.23 5.41
CA ILE A 152 -9.38 1.35 6.86
C ILE A 152 -8.25 0.44 7.31
N GLY A 153 -7.25 1.04 7.96
CA GLY A 153 -6.10 0.34 8.53
C GLY A 153 -6.38 -0.24 9.91
N LYS A 154 -7.11 0.54 10.70
CA LYS A 154 -7.42 0.24 12.09
C LYS A 154 -8.63 1.06 12.54
N CYS A 155 -9.40 0.54 13.49
CA CYS A 155 -10.34 1.33 14.29
C CYS A 155 -10.27 0.89 15.75
N SER A 156 -10.56 1.81 16.67
CA SER A 156 -10.68 1.50 18.09
C SER A 156 -12.15 1.48 18.52
N ALA A 157 -12.45 0.74 19.57
CA ALA A 157 -13.75 0.71 20.22
C ALA A 157 -13.59 0.74 21.74
N TYR A 158 -14.66 1.10 22.44
CA TYR A 158 -14.72 1.12 23.90
C TYR A 158 -13.63 1.99 24.54
N ASP A 159 -13.46 3.24 24.07
CA ASP A 159 -12.47 4.18 24.60
C ASP A 159 -11.03 3.67 24.48
N GLY A 160 -10.73 3.06 23.33
CA GLY A 160 -9.42 2.53 22.99
C GLY A 160 -9.08 1.19 23.65
N CYS A 161 -10.03 0.52 24.31
CA CYS A 161 -9.81 -0.78 24.96
C CYS A 161 -9.75 -1.94 23.95
N ILE A 162 -10.39 -1.81 22.79
CA ILE A 162 -10.34 -2.81 21.72
C ILE A 162 -9.80 -2.15 20.46
N GLU A 163 -8.74 -2.70 19.88
CA GLU A 163 -8.10 -2.18 18.66
C GLU A 163 -8.25 -3.19 17.52
N LEU A 164 -9.15 -2.92 16.59
CA LEU A 164 -9.34 -3.74 15.39
C LEU A 164 -8.34 -3.33 14.31
N ARG A 165 -7.62 -4.31 13.75
CA ARG A 165 -6.55 -4.12 12.76
C ARG A 165 -6.82 -4.92 11.49
N CYS A 166 -6.52 -4.31 10.34
CA CYS A 166 -6.71 -4.94 9.05
C CYS A 166 -5.54 -5.86 8.67
N SER A 167 -5.76 -7.17 8.67
CA SER A 167 -4.73 -8.14 8.27
C SER A 167 -4.50 -8.17 6.75
N TYR A 168 -5.49 -7.79 5.94
CA TYR A 168 -5.34 -7.68 4.48
C TYR A 168 -4.34 -6.59 4.08
N LEU A 169 -4.32 -5.47 4.81
CA LEU A 169 -3.32 -4.42 4.56
C LEU A 169 -1.92 -4.80 5.05
N LEU A 170 -1.86 -5.56 6.15
CA LEU A 170 -0.65 -6.16 6.68
C LEU A 170 -0.02 -7.16 5.70
N SER A 171 -0.80 -8.10 5.13
CA SER A 171 -0.29 -9.14 4.24
C SER A 171 -0.19 -8.69 2.77
N ASN A 172 -1.11 -7.82 2.33
CA ASN A 172 -1.35 -7.48 0.93
C ASN A 172 -1.65 -8.72 0.06
N MET A 173 -2.41 -9.67 0.61
CA MET A 173 -2.79 -10.96 0.02
C MET A 173 -4.19 -11.36 0.49
N SER A 174 -4.92 -12.15 -0.30
CA SER A 174 -6.13 -12.83 0.18
C SER A 174 -5.80 -13.75 1.36
N LEU A 175 -6.79 -14.08 2.19
CA LEU A 175 -6.61 -14.92 3.36
C LEU A 175 -6.04 -16.29 2.99
N GLU A 176 -6.58 -16.92 1.96
CA GLU A 176 -6.08 -18.18 1.38
C GLU A 176 -4.56 -18.09 1.09
N LYS A 177 -4.12 -17.08 0.33
CA LYS A 177 -2.71 -16.90 0.00
C LYS A 177 -1.87 -16.54 1.22
N PHE A 178 -2.44 -15.82 2.18
CA PHE A 178 -1.74 -15.49 3.41
C PHE A 178 -1.49 -16.76 4.24
N ALA A 179 -2.50 -17.61 4.40
CA ALA A 179 -2.38 -18.91 5.08
C ALA A 179 -1.42 -19.85 4.35
N GLN A 180 -1.51 -19.98 3.03
CA GLN A 180 -0.58 -20.79 2.23
C GLN A 180 0.89 -20.40 2.42
N ASN A 181 1.17 -19.10 2.63
CA ASN A 181 2.53 -18.61 2.77
C ASN A 181 3.09 -18.72 4.19
N TYR A 182 2.24 -18.71 5.22
CA TYR A 182 2.67 -18.55 6.61
C TYR A 182 2.22 -19.67 7.55
N ALA A 183 1.02 -20.23 7.34
CA ALA A 183 0.46 -21.27 8.19
C ALA A 183 0.90 -22.68 7.72
N ALA A 184 0.99 -23.60 8.69
CA ALA A 184 1.17 -25.02 8.40
C ALA A 184 -0.04 -25.57 7.61
N PRO A 185 0.13 -26.64 6.81
CA PRO A 185 -0.95 -27.21 6.01
C PRO A 185 -2.25 -27.46 6.78
N GLU A 186 -2.18 -27.85 8.05
CA GLU A 186 -3.36 -28.09 8.89
C GLU A 186 -4.24 -26.86 9.14
N TYR A 187 -3.67 -25.65 9.09
CA TYR A 187 -4.36 -24.38 9.35
C TYR A 187 -4.57 -23.55 8.07
N GLN A 188 -4.40 -24.13 6.89
CA GLN A 188 -4.64 -23.39 5.66
C GLN A 188 -6.14 -23.28 5.36
N LYS A 189 -6.55 -22.14 4.80
CA LYS A 189 -7.90 -21.94 4.27
C LYS A 189 -8.01 -22.66 2.92
N ASP A 190 -9.12 -23.36 2.71
CA ASP A 190 -9.49 -23.98 1.43
C ASP A 190 -10.34 -23.05 0.56
N LYS A 191 -10.55 -23.42 -0.71
CA LYS A 191 -11.42 -22.65 -1.60
C LYS A 191 -12.85 -22.61 -1.05
N GLU A 192 -13.46 -21.44 -1.12
CA GLU A 192 -14.81 -21.17 -0.64
C GLU A 192 -15.82 -22.20 -1.20
N LEU A 193 -16.52 -22.88 -0.29
CA LEU A 193 -17.71 -23.69 -0.61
C LEU A 193 -19.02 -22.98 -0.24
N ILE A 194 -18.96 -21.74 0.24
CA ILE A 194 -20.16 -20.98 0.58
C ILE A 194 -20.73 -20.36 -0.69
N ASP A 195 -21.94 -20.79 -1.05
CA ASP A 195 -22.73 -20.12 -2.08
C ASP A 195 -23.33 -18.83 -1.50
N TYR A 196 -22.77 -17.69 -1.90
CA TYR A 196 -23.19 -16.34 -1.46
C TYR A 196 -24.48 -15.86 -2.15
N GLU A 197 -25.02 -16.58 -3.14
CA GLU A 197 -26.34 -16.30 -3.72
C GLU A 197 -27.48 -16.77 -2.80
N VAL A 198 -27.18 -17.71 -1.90
CA VAL A 198 -28.15 -18.21 -0.91
C VAL A 198 -28.23 -17.23 0.25
N ILE A 199 -29.39 -16.59 0.38
CA ILE A 199 -29.74 -15.74 1.53
C ILE A 199 -29.81 -16.61 2.78
N ARG A 200 -29.03 -16.25 3.79
CA ARG A 200 -29.02 -16.90 5.11
C ARG A 200 -29.27 -15.87 6.20
N TRP A 201 -30.17 -16.24 7.10
CA TRP A 201 -30.54 -15.44 8.27
C TRP A 201 -29.81 -15.93 9.53
N PRO A 202 -29.66 -15.07 10.55
CA PRO A 202 -29.10 -15.44 11.85
C PRO A 202 -29.70 -16.69 12.50
N TRP A 203 -30.99 -16.94 12.27
CA TRP A 203 -31.74 -18.08 12.82
C TRP A 203 -31.74 -19.31 11.91
N ASP A 204 -31.21 -19.22 10.69
CA ASP A 204 -31.17 -20.37 9.81
C ASP A 204 -30.18 -21.41 10.34
N PRO A 205 -30.54 -22.70 10.27
CA PRO A 205 -29.60 -23.77 10.59
C PRO A 205 -28.47 -23.75 9.57
N LEU A 206 -27.22 -23.78 10.05
CA LEU A 206 -26.05 -23.92 9.20
C LEU A 206 -25.57 -25.36 9.16
N THR A 207 -25.07 -25.77 8.00
CA THR A 207 -24.44 -27.09 7.83
C THR A 207 -23.06 -27.11 8.49
N ASP A 208 -22.62 -28.31 8.84
CA ASP A 208 -21.27 -28.53 9.37
C ASP A 208 -20.19 -28.08 8.37
N GLU A 209 -20.46 -28.13 7.07
CA GLU A 209 -19.52 -27.60 6.08
C GLU A 209 -19.36 -26.09 6.24
N ILE A 210 -20.45 -25.32 6.20
CA ILE A 210 -20.41 -23.85 6.32
C ILE A 210 -19.70 -23.45 7.61
N LEU A 211 -20.10 -24.04 8.74
CA LEU A 211 -19.51 -23.74 10.04
C LEU A 211 -18.00 -24.08 10.09
N TYR A 212 -17.58 -25.20 9.49
CA TYR A 212 -16.16 -25.58 9.42
C TYR A 212 -15.35 -24.56 8.61
N TYR A 213 -15.83 -24.16 7.43
CA TYR A 213 -15.17 -23.14 6.60
C TYR A 213 -15.05 -21.80 7.31
N SER A 214 -16.16 -21.34 7.86
CA SER A 214 -16.25 -20.06 8.58
C SER A 214 -15.34 -20.04 9.82
N LEU A 215 -15.17 -21.17 10.53
CA LEU A 215 -14.21 -21.29 11.63
C LEU A 215 -12.75 -21.36 11.14
N MET A 216 -12.50 -22.02 10.01
CA MET A 216 -11.17 -22.07 9.42
C MET A 216 -10.65 -20.70 9.02
N ASP A 217 -11.50 -19.73 8.70
CA ASP A 217 -11.07 -18.36 8.39
C ASP A 217 -10.37 -17.67 9.57
N VAL A 218 -10.98 -17.73 10.76
CA VAL A 218 -10.38 -17.13 11.97
C VAL A 218 -9.18 -17.93 12.49
N ILE A 219 -9.19 -19.26 12.33
CA ILE A 219 -8.04 -20.12 12.68
C ILE A 219 -6.86 -19.85 11.75
N ALA A 220 -7.09 -19.90 10.43
CA ALA A 220 -6.05 -19.66 9.44
C ALA A 220 -5.44 -18.27 9.60
N LEU A 221 -6.28 -17.27 9.88
CA LEU A 221 -5.80 -15.92 10.15
C LEU A 221 -4.91 -15.85 11.40
N ASP A 222 -5.31 -16.52 12.50
CA ASP A 222 -4.55 -16.54 13.75
C ASP A 222 -3.16 -17.12 13.53
N TYR A 223 -3.08 -18.34 13.00
CA TYR A 223 -1.80 -19.01 12.76
C TYR A 223 -0.91 -18.26 11.76
N SER A 224 -1.50 -17.64 10.73
CA SER A 224 -0.75 -16.82 9.77
C SER A 224 -0.09 -15.60 10.41
N ILE A 225 -0.79 -14.93 11.33
CA ILE A 225 -0.26 -13.75 12.03
C ILE A 225 0.82 -14.16 13.03
N ARG A 226 0.65 -15.25 13.79
CA ARG A 226 1.69 -15.77 14.70
C ARG A 226 2.97 -16.11 13.93
N ALA A 227 2.83 -16.88 12.84
CA ALA A 227 3.96 -17.27 12.01
C ALA A 227 4.64 -16.05 11.35
N LEU A 228 3.87 -15.03 10.94
CA LEU A 228 4.44 -13.77 10.43
C LEU A 228 5.24 -13.04 11.51
N MET A 229 4.70 -12.89 12.72
CA MET A 229 5.39 -12.25 13.84
C MET A 229 6.68 -12.99 14.20
N GLU A 230 6.63 -14.31 14.32
CA GLU A 230 7.79 -15.16 14.61
C GLU A 230 8.88 -14.99 13.54
N ARG A 231 8.52 -15.15 12.26
CA ARG A 231 9.48 -15.05 11.12
C ARG A 231 10.12 -13.68 10.99
N GLU A 232 9.40 -12.60 11.35
CA GLU A 232 9.94 -11.24 11.28
C GLU A 232 10.57 -10.76 12.60
N GLY A 233 10.53 -11.58 13.66
CA GLY A 233 11.02 -11.23 15.00
C GLY A 233 10.24 -10.07 15.62
N ASP A 234 8.94 -10.01 15.34
CA ASP A 234 8.02 -8.99 15.84
C ASP A 234 7.13 -9.55 16.97
N ASN A 235 6.53 -8.62 17.70
CA ASN A 235 5.43 -8.85 18.61
C ASN A 235 4.26 -7.95 18.22
N LEU A 236 3.14 -8.08 18.95
CA LEU A 236 1.91 -7.34 18.66
C LEU A 236 2.08 -5.80 18.68
N LYS A 237 3.07 -5.28 19.38
CA LYS A 237 3.40 -3.84 19.40
C LYS A 237 4.26 -3.39 18.22
N THR A 238 5.08 -4.29 17.68
CA THR A 238 6.12 -3.96 16.67
C THR A 238 5.75 -4.37 15.25
N ILE A 239 4.80 -5.28 15.09
CA ILE A 239 4.19 -5.64 13.81
C ILE A 239 3.61 -4.38 13.11
N PRO A 240 3.99 -4.09 11.86
CA PRO A 240 3.53 -2.90 11.16
C PRO A 240 2.07 -3.04 10.70
N MET A 241 1.38 -1.91 10.48
CA MET A 241 -0.01 -1.93 9.96
C MET A 241 -0.13 -2.30 8.48
N THR A 242 0.98 -2.33 7.74
CA THR A 242 0.98 -2.65 6.31
C THR A 242 2.22 -3.43 5.91
N ASN A 243 2.14 -4.24 4.85
CA ASN A 243 3.29 -4.96 4.30
C ASN A 243 4.45 -4.01 3.96
N THR A 244 4.15 -2.84 3.38
CA THR A 244 5.17 -1.81 3.08
C THR A 244 5.87 -1.26 4.32
N GLY A 245 5.27 -1.40 5.50
CA GLY A 245 5.88 -1.04 6.78
C GLY A 245 7.15 -1.84 7.10
N TYR A 246 7.19 -3.13 6.73
CA TYR A 246 8.40 -3.95 6.87
C TYR A 246 9.54 -3.41 6.02
N VAL A 247 9.26 -3.13 4.75
CA VAL A 247 10.23 -2.58 3.79
C VAL A 247 10.70 -1.20 4.26
N ARG A 248 9.77 -0.35 4.72
CA ARG A 248 10.06 0.99 5.23
C ARG A 248 10.96 0.92 6.46
N ARG A 249 10.70 -0.01 7.38
CA ARG A 249 11.50 -0.23 8.59
C ARG A 249 12.91 -0.69 8.24
N ALA A 250 13.06 -1.63 7.31
CA ALA A 250 14.36 -2.12 6.86
C ALA A 250 15.18 -1.02 6.16
N CYS A 251 14.62 -0.32 5.17
CA CYS A 251 15.33 0.77 4.49
C CYS A 251 15.64 1.93 5.46
N ARG A 252 14.71 2.29 6.36
CA ARG A 252 14.96 3.33 7.38
C ARG A 252 16.13 2.96 8.26
N ARG A 253 16.19 1.72 8.75
CA ARG A 253 17.30 1.22 9.57
C ARG A 253 18.63 1.24 8.79
N ALA A 254 18.61 0.84 7.53
CA ALA A 254 19.78 0.89 6.66
C ALA A 254 20.30 2.33 6.47
N CYS A 255 19.40 3.28 6.20
CA CYS A 255 19.71 4.67 5.93
C CYS A 255 20.06 5.48 7.19
N LEU A 256 19.16 5.50 8.18
CA LEU A 256 19.24 6.35 9.36
C LEU A 256 20.00 5.69 10.52
N GLY A 257 20.04 4.36 10.62
CA GLY A 257 20.58 3.67 11.79
C GLY A 257 19.73 3.87 13.05
N THR A 258 20.37 3.94 14.22
CA THR A 258 19.74 4.20 15.52
C THR A 258 19.85 5.68 15.90
N ASN A 259 18.81 6.22 16.54
CA ASN A 259 18.73 7.62 16.96
C ASN A 259 18.99 7.77 18.47
N THR A 260 20.17 7.34 18.94
CA THR A 260 20.53 7.47 20.36
C THR A 260 21.50 8.64 20.53
N LYS A 261 21.02 9.75 21.09
CA LYS A 261 21.81 10.97 21.34
C LYS A 261 22.82 10.79 22.49
N HIS A 262 22.55 9.86 23.39
CA HIS A 262 23.42 9.50 24.53
C HIS A 262 24.23 8.27 24.17
N TYR A 263 25.45 8.48 23.68
CA TYR A 263 26.38 7.40 23.36
C TYR A 263 27.07 6.92 24.63
N ARG A 264 27.18 5.60 24.80
CA ARG A 264 27.97 4.93 25.85
C ARG A 264 29.13 4.11 25.25
N SER A 265 29.21 4.03 23.92
CA SER A 265 30.22 3.32 23.15
C SER A 265 30.59 4.04 21.85
N GLU A 266 31.76 3.74 21.29
CA GLU A 266 32.18 4.26 19.97
C GLU A 266 31.27 3.77 18.82
N ALA A 267 30.68 2.58 18.97
CA ALA A 267 29.71 2.05 18.01
C ALA A 267 28.44 2.92 17.93
N GLU A 268 27.90 3.34 19.08
CA GLU A 268 26.72 4.22 19.14
C GLU A 268 27.02 5.63 18.58
N LYS A 269 28.23 6.15 18.86
CA LYS A 269 28.70 7.42 18.33
C LYS A 269 28.84 7.38 16.81
N ALA A 270 29.36 6.30 16.24
CA ALA A 270 29.44 6.09 14.79
C ALA A 270 28.02 6.00 14.16
N ALA A 271 27.09 5.29 14.81
CA ALA A 271 25.70 5.19 14.38
C ALA A 271 25.00 6.57 14.37
N TYR A 272 25.16 7.37 15.42
CA TYR A 272 24.62 8.73 15.47
C TYR A 272 25.23 9.64 14.40
N ARG A 273 26.54 9.54 14.14
CA ARG A 273 27.19 10.29 13.07
C ARG A 273 26.59 9.96 11.70
N LYS A 274 26.34 8.67 11.44
CA LYS A 274 25.66 8.21 10.23
C LYS A 274 24.26 8.81 10.12
N PHE A 275 23.47 8.76 11.20
CA PHE A 275 22.15 9.40 11.27
C PHE A 275 22.22 10.89 10.91
N TYR A 276 23.11 11.65 11.56
CA TYR A 276 23.25 13.09 11.37
C TYR A 276 23.66 13.44 9.93
N LEU A 277 24.63 12.74 9.35
CA LEU A 277 25.08 12.97 7.96
C LEU A 277 23.96 12.67 6.96
N TYR A 278 23.23 11.56 7.15
CA TYR A 278 22.10 11.22 6.29
C TYR A 278 21.00 12.29 6.39
N ARG A 279 20.64 12.71 7.61
CA ARG A 279 19.65 13.76 7.85
C ARG A 279 20.05 15.08 7.22
N ARG A 280 21.32 15.48 7.33
CA ARG A 280 21.83 16.70 6.68
C ARG A 280 21.71 16.63 5.16
N MET A 281 21.97 15.47 4.55
CA MET A 281 21.73 15.26 3.11
C MET A 281 20.25 15.32 2.78
N PHE A 282 19.41 14.61 3.52
CA PHE A 282 17.97 14.56 3.30
C PHE A 282 17.31 15.95 3.42
N THR A 283 17.68 16.76 4.40
CA THR A 283 17.15 18.13 4.55
C THR A 283 17.55 19.04 3.39
N LYS A 284 18.67 18.80 2.71
CA LYS A 284 19.00 19.54 1.48
C LYS A 284 18.00 19.27 0.35
N THR A 285 17.30 18.14 0.38
CA THR A 285 16.29 17.74 -0.61
C THR A 285 14.90 18.31 -0.29
N GLN A 286 14.80 19.19 0.71
CA GLN A 286 13.54 19.82 1.12
C GLN A 286 12.91 20.63 -0.01
N LEU A 287 11.60 20.45 -0.18
CA LEU A 287 10.78 21.08 -1.21
C LEU A 287 9.92 22.19 -0.60
N SER A 288 9.75 23.28 -1.34
CA SER A 288 8.62 24.18 -1.11
C SER A 288 7.31 23.58 -1.66
N TYR A 289 6.17 24.14 -1.25
CA TYR A 289 4.86 23.71 -1.77
C TYR A 289 4.77 23.76 -3.30
N ASN A 290 5.27 24.84 -3.92
CA ASN A 290 5.28 24.99 -5.38
C ASN A 290 6.20 23.96 -6.05
N GLN A 291 7.39 23.71 -5.50
CA GLN A 291 8.31 22.69 -6.02
C GLN A 291 7.71 21.29 -5.92
N TYR A 292 7.01 20.96 -4.83
CA TYR A 292 6.32 19.69 -4.68
C TYR A 292 5.16 19.53 -5.69
N LYS A 293 4.36 20.58 -5.89
CA LYS A 293 3.30 20.58 -6.91
C LYS A 293 3.86 20.41 -8.33
N LEU A 294 4.95 21.10 -8.64
CA LEU A 294 5.66 20.95 -9.91
C LEU A 294 6.13 19.51 -10.15
N LEU A 295 6.69 18.87 -9.13
CA LEU A 295 7.08 17.46 -9.18
C LEU A 295 5.87 16.52 -9.35
N CYS A 296 4.73 16.82 -8.74
CA CYS A 296 3.49 16.08 -8.94
C CYS A 296 2.96 16.23 -10.37
N ASP A 297 3.04 17.44 -10.96
CA ASP A 297 2.70 17.70 -12.36
C ASP A 297 3.63 16.91 -13.31
N ALA A 298 4.94 16.86 -13.01
CA ALA A 298 5.93 16.10 -13.78
C ALA A 298 5.80 14.58 -13.62
N PHE A 299 5.24 14.11 -12.50
CA PHE A 299 5.20 12.70 -12.17
C PHE A 299 4.33 11.90 -13.14
N ARG A 300 4.91 10.84 -13.69
CA ARG A 300 4.29 9.92 -14.65
C ARG A 300 4.69 8.49 -14.28
N GLY A 301 3.80 7.53 -14.51
CA GLY A 301 4.07 6.10 -14.32
C GLY A 301 4.93 5.50 -15.45
N GLY A 302 4.79 4.19 -15.65
CA GLY A 302 5.41 3.49 -16.79
C GLY A 302 4.89 3.99 -18.14
N ASN A 303 5.65 3.76 -19.21
CA ASN A 303 5.21 4.08 -20.56
C ASN A 303 4.53 2.88 -21.22
N THR A 304 3.22 2.74 -21.01
CA THR A 304 2.41 1.71 -21.68
C THR A 304 1.74 2.34 -22.90
N HIS A 305 2.00 1.79 -24.09
CA HIS A 305 1.38 2.23 -25.33
C HIS A 305 1.55 1.14 -26.42
N ALA A 306 0.50 0.86 -27.17
CA ALA A 306 0.58 -0.04 -28.32
C ALA A 306 1.19 0.69 -29.52
N ASN A 307 1.88 -0.01 -30.42
CA ASN A 307 2.34 0.60 -31.66
C ASN A 307 1.12 1.03 -32.49
N ARG A 308 1.03 2.33 -32.77
CA ARG A 308 -0.11 2.94 -33.45
C ARG A 308 -0.40 2.42 -34.86
N PHE A 309 0.58 1.82 -35.52
CA PHE A 309 0.43 1.25 -36.86
C PHE A 309 -0.08 -0.20 -36.86
N PHE A 310 -0.03 -0.87 -35.70
CA PHE A 310 -0.47 -2.26 -35.51
C PHE A 310 -1.70 -2.38 -34.61
N ALA A 311 -2.15 -1.29 -33.98
CA ALA A 311 -3.37 -1.28 -33.18
C ALA A 311 -4.57 -1.80 -33.99
N GLY A 312 -5.32 -2.75 -33.42
CA GLY A 312 -6.49 -3.36 -34.05
C GLY A 312 -6.19 -4.34 -35.19
N ARG A 313 -4.93 -4.76 -35.37
CA ARG A 313 -4.53 -5.74 -36.39
C ARG A 313 -4.18 -7.08 -35.77
N ILE A 314 -4.50 -8.16 -36.48
CA ILE A 314 -3.94 -9.49 -36.21
C ILE A 314 -2.57 -9.52 -36.92
N LEU A 315 -1.51 -9.74 -36.14
CA LEU A 315 -0.18 -10.00 -36.69
C LEU A 315 -0.09 -11.50 -36.94
N PRO A 316 0.13 -11.96 -38.19
CA PRO A 316 0.25 -13.39 -38.48
C PRO A 316 1.48 -13.96 -37.76
N ASP A 317 1.39 -15.19 -37.27
CA ASP A 317 2.55 -15.96 -36.83
C ASP A 317 2.92 -16.91 -37.98
N PRO A 318 4.04 -16.71 -38.70
CA PRO A 318 4.54 -17.66 -39.68
C PRO A 318 4.89 -18.97 -38.99
N GLU A 319 4.69 -20.10 -39.68
CA GLU A 319 4.96 -21.45 -39.15
C GLU A 319 6.43 -21.69 -38.78
N ASP A 320 7.37 -20.91 -39.35
CA ASP A 320 8.81 -21.13 -39.21
C ASP A 320 9.56 -20.09 -38.33
N GLU A 321 8.99 -18.92 -38.05
CA GLU A 321 9.65 -17.89 -37.21
C GLU A 321 8.61 -16.94 -36.58
N PRO A 322 8.57 -16.77 -35.24
CA PRO A 322 7.59 -15.91 -34.59
C PRO A 322 7.79 -14.44 -34.97
N ILE A 323 6.74 -13.77 -35.46
CA ILE A 323 6.79 -12.34 -35.84
C ILE A 323 6.84 -11.42 -34.60
N ILE A 324 6.41 -11.93 -33.44
CA ILE A 324 6.34 -11.17 -32.18
C ILE A 324 7.40 -11.68 -31.20
N GLY A 325 8.43 -10.88 -30.96
CA GLY A 325 9.38 -11.07 -29.87
C GLY A 325 8.93 -10.35 -28.59
N HIS A 326 9.17 -10.98 -27.43
CA HIS A 326 8.98 -10.35 -26.12
C HIS A 326 10.33 -10.05 -25.47
N VAL A 327 10.56 -8.78 -25.12
CA VAL A 327 11.73 -8.33 -24.37
C VAL A 327 11.25 -7.72 -23.06
N ASP A 328 11.71 -8.25 -21.93
CA ASP A 328 11.38 -7.74 -20.60
C ASP A 328 12.64 -7.26 -19.88
N PHE A 329 12.58 -6.02 -19.35
CA PHE A 329 13.63 -5.47 -18.50
C PHE A 329 13.45 -6.00 -17.08
N ALA A 330 14.17 -7.07 -16.78
CA ALA A 330 14.15 -7.69 -15.48
C ALA A 330 14.47 -6.68 -14.36
N SER A 331 13.44 -6.22 -13.66
CA SER A 331 13.54 -5.26 -12.56
C SER A 331 14.03 -3.85 -12.99
N SER A 332 13.44 -3.30 -14.06
CA SER A 332 13.72 -1.94 -14.59
C SER A 332 13.83 -0.85 -13.50
N TYR A 333 12.83 -0.67 -12.63
CA TYR A 333 12.90 0.37 -11.58
C TYR A 333 14.01 0.13 -10.54
N PRO A 334 14.18 -1.08 -9.97
CA PRO A 334 15.33 -1.41 -9.13
C PRO A 334 16.69 -1.13 -9.79
N ALA A 335 16.85 -1.47 -11.07
CA ALA A 335 18.10 -1.22 -11.80
C ALA A 335 18.42 0.29 -11.82
N GLN A 336 17.43 1.13 -12.13
CA GLN A 336 17.60 2.59 -12.11
C GLN A 336 17.96 3.10 -10.70
N LEU A 337 17.30 2.59 -9.66
CA LEU A 337 17.60 2.94 -8.26
C LEU A 337 19.05 2.60 -7.86
N ILE A 338 19.55 1.43 -8.26
CA ILE A 338 20.86 0.91 -7.85
C ILE A 338 22.01 1.52 -8.68
N CYS A 339 21.81 1.67 -9.98
CA CYS A 339 22.90 1.92 -10.93
C CYS A 339 22.99 3.39 -11.39
N SER A 340 21.89 4.12 -11.41
CA SER A 340 21.87 5.48 -11.97
C SER A 340 22.51 6.51 -11.03
N ASP A 341 23.15 7.51 -11.64
CA ASP A 341 23.70 8.71 -11.02
C ASP A 341 22.95 9.99 -11.43
N GLU A 342 21.76 9.83 -12.00
CA GLU A 342 20.92 10.93 -12.49
C GLU A 342 19.93 11.46 -11.43
N PHE A 343 20.14 11.19 -10.14
CA PHE A 343 19.20 11.60 -9.09
C PHE A 343 19.46 13.01 -8.55
N PRO A 344 18.42 13.75 -8.14
CA PRO A 344 18.58 15.05 -7.50
C PRO A 344 19.14 14.91 -6.08
N MET A 345 20.37 15.37 -5.86
CA MET A 345 21.09 15.21 -4.58
C MET A 345 21.32 16.53 -3.81
N GLY A 346 20.50 17.54 -4.09
CA GLY A 346 20.62 18.86 -3.45
C GLY A 346 19.34 19.67 -3.46
N ARG A 347 19.47 20.92 -3.00
CA ARG A 347 18.39 21.90 -2.98
C ARG A 347 18.02 22.28 -4.41
N LEU A 348 16.73 22.34 -4.69
CA LEU A 348 16.21 22.84 -5.95
C LEU A 348 16.43 24.36 -6.04
N MET A 349 17.27 24.77 -6.98
CA MET A 349 17.59 26.17 -7.28
C MET A 349 16.80 26.62 -8.50
N GLU A 350 16.18 27.79 -8.42
CA GLU A 350 15.41 28.33 -9.54
C GLU A 350 16.33 28.71 -10.70
N CYS A 351 15.95 28.34 -11.92
CA CYS A 351 16.69 28.67 -13.14
C CYS A 351 15.82 29.11 -14.31
N THR A 352 14.54 29.40 -14.08
CA THR A 352 13.57 29.82 -15.11
C THR A 352 14.15 30.85 -16.09
N ASN A 353 14.75 31.93 -15.56
CA ASN A 353 15.30 33.03 -16.37
C ASN A 353 16.58 32.68 -17.15
N SER A 354 17.21 31.55 -16.81
CA SER A 354 18.41 31.02 -17.46
C SER A 354 18.10 30.06 -18.62
N LEU A 355 16.84 29.64 -18.77
CA LEU A 355 16.38 28.73 -19.83
C LEU A 355 15.62 29.51 -20.91
N ARG A 356 16.35 30.25 -21.75
CA ARG A 356 15.75 31.12 -22.78
C ARG A 356 15.69 30.44 -24.14
N THR A 357 16.62 29.53 -24.39
CA THR A 357 16.79 28.83 -25.67
C THR A 357 16.71 27.32 -25.49
N ILE A 358 16.56 26.59 -26.60
CA ILE A 358 16.60 25.12 -26.59
C ILE A 358 17.98 24.63 -26.14
N GLU A 359 19.03 25.33 -26.54
CA GLU A 359 20.42 25.04 -26.20
C GLU A 359 20.68 25.20 -24.69
N ASP A 360 20.00 26.16 -24.04
CA ASP A 360 20.05 26.27 -22.58
C ASP A 360 19.43 25.03 -21.91
N ILE A 361 18.28 24.55 -22.42
CA ILE A 361 17.64 23.35 -21.90
C ILE A 361 18.53 22.12 -22.10
N ASP A 362 19.18 21.99 -23.26
CA ASP A 362 20.12 20.90 -23.54
C ASP A 362 21.30 20.92 -22.55
N ARG A 363 21.94 22.09 -22.36
CA ARG A 363 23.06 22.26 -21.45
C ARG A 363 22.66 21.91 -20.02
N TYR A 364 21.57 22.48 -19.51
CA TYR A 364 21.11 22.21 -18.14
C TYR A 364 20.69 20.75 -17.95
N SER A 365 19.99 20.15 -18.91
CA SER A 365 19.56 18.75 -18.81
C SER A 365 20.73 17.77 -18.81
N LYS A 366 21.84 18.14 -19.47
CA LYS A 366 23.10 17.39 -19.46
C LYS A 366 23.79 17.50 -18.10
N ASP A 367 24.02 18.73 -17.64
CA ASP A 367 24.90 19.02 -16.51
C ASP A 367 24.21 18.87 -15.14
N TYR A 368 22.87 19.02 -15.09
CA TYR A 368 22.11 19.09 -13.84
C TYR A 368 20.83 18.26 -13.90
N TRP A 369 20.36 17.82 -12.72
CA TRP A 369 19.00 17.33 -12.61
C TRP A 369 18.08 18.52 -12.77
N LEU A 370 17.10 18.42 -13.65
CA LEU A 370 16.27 19.53 -14.08
C LEU A 370 14.80 19.13 -14.10
N VAL A 371 13.93 19.99 -13.58
CA VAL A 371 12.47 19.90 -13.77
C VAL A 371 12.00 21.19 -14.43
N ILE A 372 11.18 21.04 -15.47
CA ILE A 372 10.73 22.13 -16.32
C ILE A 372 9.22 22.08 -16.43
N LYS A 373 8.58 23.24 -16.30
CA LYS A 373 7.23 23.49 -16.79
C LYS A 373 7.31 24.51 -17.89
N ALA A 374 6.81 24.13 -19.06
CA ALA A 374 6.89 24.95 -20.26
C ALA A 374 5.55 25.01 -20.99
N VAL A 375 5.33 26.13 -21.66
CA VAL A 375 4.27 26.29 -22.65
C VAL A 375 4.84 25.85 -24.00
N PHE A 376 4.18 24.89 -24.62
CA PHE A 376 4.39 24.49 -26.00
C PHE A 376 3.28 25.12 -26.84
N VAL A 377 3.63 25.76 -27.95
CA VAL A 377 2.69 26.35 -28.90
C VAL A 377 2.80 25.64 -30.23
N ASP A 378 1.66 25.19 -30.74
CA ASP A 378 1.49 24.46 -32.01
C ASP A 378 2.37 23.20 -32.08
N ALA A 379 2.27 22.37 -31.03
CA ALA A 379 3.08 21.18 -30.89
C ALA A 379 2.61 20.05 -31.81
N HIS A 380 3.50 19.51 -32.62
CA HIS A 380 3.19 18.37 -33.50
C HIS A 380 4.39 17.44 -33.65
N LEU A 381 4.13 16.17 -33.96
CA LEU A 381 5.17 15.20 -34.25
C LEU A 381 5.96 15.63 -35.50
N LYS A 382 7.28 15.51 -35.43
CA LYS A 382 8.18 15.71 -36.58
C LYS A 382 7.92 14.72 -37.71
N ASN A 383 7.65 13.47 -37.35
CA ASN A 383 7.44 12.37 -38.30
C ASN A 383 6.18 11.57 -37.91
N PRO A 384 4.96 12.11 -38.09
CA PRO A 384 3.72 11.49 -37.59
C PRO A 384 3.48 10.09 -38.16
N TYR A 385 3.97 9.81 -39.38
CA TYR A 385 3.85 8.52 -40.06
C TYR A 385 4.97 7.52 -39.74
N ARG A 386 5.96 7.90 -38.90
CA ARG A 386 7.05 7.00 -38.47
C ARG A 386 7.13 6.85 -36.95
N THR A 387 6.61 7.79 -36.18
CA THR A 387 6.59 7.72 -34.72
C THR A 387 5.59 6.66 -34.26
N LYS A 388 6.10 5.48 -33.89
CA LYS A 388 5.32 4.32 -33.43
C LYS A 388 4.63 4.54 -32.08
N CYS A 389 5.27 5.30 -31.19
CA CYS A 389 4.81 5.60 -29.83
C CYS A 389 5.06 7.09 -29.50
N PRO A 390 4.06 7.97 -29.63
CA PRO A 390 4.19 9.38 -29.25
C PRO A 390 4.36 9.55 -27.73
N TYR A 391 5.31 10.37 -27.31
CA TYR A 391 5.76 10.41 -25.92
C TYR A 391 4.83 11.18 -24.96
N ILE A 392 4.30 12.33 -25.39
CA ILE A 392 3.57 13.26 -24.52
C ILE A 392 2.13 12.78 -24.35
N PRO A 393 1.67 12.48 -23.11
CA PRO A 393 0.32 12.01 -22.88
C PRO A 393 -0.63 13.19 -22.59
N VAL A 394 -1.86 13.08 -23.06
CA VAL A 394 -2.87 14.15 -23.04
C VAL A 394 -3.30 14.49 -21.61
N ASP A 395 -3.38 13.49 -20.73
CA ASP A 395 -3.78 13.62 -19.32
C ASP A 395 -2.79 14.44 -18.48
N LYS A 396 -1.54 14.58 -18.93
CA LYS A 396 -0.49 15.36 -18.26
C LYS A 396 -0.34 16.78 -18.79
N VAL A 397 -1.21 17.17 -19.72
CA VAL A 397 -1.12 18.46 -20.40
C VAL A 397 -2.33 19.31 -20.05
N LYS A 398 -2.08 20.57 -19.64
CA LYS A 398 -3.14 21.57 -19.49
C LYS A 398 -3.24 22.39 -20.76
N ARG A 399 -4.27 22.12 -21.58
CA ARG A 399 -4.56 22.91 -22.78
C ARG A 399 -4.86 24.37 -22.41
N GLN A 400 -4.36 25.31 -23.19
CA GLN A 400 -4.60 26.76 -23.09
C GLN A 400 -5.46 27.27 -24.26
N THR A 401 -6.17 26.35 -24.92
CA THR A 401 -6.98 26.63 -26.11
C THR A 401 -8.13 25.65 -26.20
N ASN A 402 -9.19 26.08 -26.91
CA ASN A 402 -10.33 25.24 -27.26
C ASN A 402 -10.15 24.52 -28.60
N LYS A 403 -9.03 24.73 -29.29
CA LYS A 403 -8.75 24.04 -30.56
C LYS A 403 -8.56 22.54 -30.30
N PRO A 404 -9.27 21.66 -31.04
CA PRO A 404 -9.08 20.22 -30.91
C PRO A 404 -7.67 19.83 -31.37
N GLY A 405 -7.06 18.87 -30.68
CA GLY A 405 -5.82 18.23 -31.09
C GLY A 405 -6.07 16.85 -31.71
N THR A 406 -5.02 16.28 -32.30
CA THR A 406 -5.00 14.92 -32.84
C THR A 406 -4.26 14.02 -31.86
N TYR A 407 -4.89 12.91 -31.46
CA TYR A 407 -4.38 12.04 -30.41
C TYR A 407 -4.36 10.56 -30.85
N ASP A 408 -3.50 9.79 -30.21
CA ASP A 408 -3.36 8.35 -30.39
C ASP A 408 -3.35 7.67 -29.03
N ASN A 409 -4.46 7.01 -28.69
CA ASN A 409 -4.66 6.34 -27.40
C ASN A 409 -4.15 7.17 -26.21
N GLY A 410 -4.60 8.42 -26.12
CA GLY A 410 -4.20 9.36 -25.07
C GLY A 410 -2.81 9.98 -25.23
N ARG A 411 -2.14 9.85 -26.38
CA ARG A 411 -0.85 10.52 -26.70
C ARG A 411 -1.01 11.59 -27.76
N ILE A 412 -0.25 12.68 -27.65
CA ILE A 412 -0.36 13.83 -28.56
C ILE A 412 0.37 13.52 -29.87
N ILE A 413 -0.36 13.58 -30.98
CA ILE A 413 0.23 13.68 -32.34
C ILE A 413 0.39 15.14 -32.70
N GLU A 414 -0.67 15.92 -32.46
CA GLU A 414 -0.73 17.34 -32.74
C GLU A 414 -1.63 18.04 -31.72
N GLN A 415 -1.21 19.20 -31.26
CA GLN A 415 -1.99 20.10 -30.42
C GLN A 415 -1.79 21.53 -30.92
N PRO A 416 -2.74 22.05 -31.72
CA PRO A 416 -2.74 23.46 -32.11
C PRO A 416 -2.89 24.35 -30.88
N GLY A 417 -2.33 25.55 -30.94
CA GLY A 417 -2.36 26.52 -29.85
C GLY A 417 -1.48 26.15 -28.66
N GLY A 418 -1.73 26.78 -27.51
CA GLY A 418 -0.90 26.63 -26.32
C GLY A 418 -1.26 25.41 -25.48
N MET A 419 -0.25 24.73 -24.96
CA MET A 419 -0.39 23.66 -23.98
C MET A 419 0.72 23.74 -22.92
N ILE A 420 0.38 23.51 -21.65
CA ILE A 420 1.36 23.48 -20.55
C ILE A 420 1.71 22.04 -20.25
N TYR A 421 3.01 21.73 -20.26
CA TYR A 421 3.53 20.41 -19.94
C TYR A 421 4.70 20.51 -18.96
N CYS A 422 4.73 19.60 -17.99
CA CYS A 422 5.80 19.50 -17.01
C CYS A 422 6.56 18.18 -17.19
N PHE A 423 7.89 18.25 -17.22
CA PHE A 423 8.76 17.11 -17.51
C PHE A 423 10.12 17.27 -16.85
N LEU A 424 10.84 16.16 -16.71
CA LEU A 424 12.22 16.16 -16.26
C LEU A 424 13.18 16.34 -17.44
N GLY A 425 14.34 16.98 -17.21
CA GLY A 425 15.37 17.18 -18.23
C GLY A 425 15.85 15.88 -18.89
N ILE A 426 15.82 14.75 -18.17
CA ILE A 426 16.16 13.43 -18.74
C ILE A 426 15.19 12.99 -19.86
N GLU A 427 13.97 13.53 -19.87
CA GLU A 427 12.96 13.27 -20.89
C GLU A 427 13.07 14.23 -22.09
N TRP A 428 13.79 15.34 -21.92
CA TRP A 428 13.93 16.37 -22.95
C TRP A 428 14.49 15.84 -24.27
N PRO A 429 15.53 14.99 -24.31
CA PRO A 429 16.00 14.42 -25.57
C PRO A 429 14.93 13.69 -26.36
N ILE A 430 14.00 12.99 -25.68
CA ILE A 430 12.90 12.25 -26.31
C ILE A 430 11.89 13.21 -26.90
N ILE A 431 11.49 14.21 -26.10
CA ILE A 431 10.52 15.24 -26.50
C ILE A 431 11.05 16.02 -27.70
N LYS A 432 12.30 16.48 -27.62
CA LYS A 432 12.99 17.20 -28.68
C LYS A 432 13.14 16.34 -29.94
N ALA A 433 13.39 15.04 -29.82
CA ALA A 433 13.50 14.15 -30.96
C ALA A 433 12.15 13.93 -31.67
N GLN A 434 11.04 13.86 -30.93
CA GLN A 434 9.73 13.53 -31.49
C GLN A 434 8.91 14.73 -31.94
N TYR A 435 9.03 15.90 -31.29
CA TYR A 435 8.11 17.02 -31.48
C TYR A 435 8.78 18.29 -32.01
N THR A 436 8.02 19.07 -32.77
CA THR A 436 8.30 20.46 -33.13
C THR A 436 7.25 21.34 -32.45
N ALA A 437 7.68 22.39 -31.77
CA ALA A 437 6.83 23.39 -31.12
C ALA A 437 7.62 24.67 -30.84
N LYS A 438 6.94 25.80 -30.68
CA LYS A 438 7.54 26.96 -29.99
C LYS A 438 7.44 26.72 -28.49
N ILE A 439 8.54 26.92 -27.76
CA ILE A 439 8.63 26.58 -26.35
C ILE A 439 8.97 27.81 -25.53
N LYS A 440 8.24 28.04 -24.45
CA LYS A 440 8.54 29.05 -23.44
C LYS A 440 8.55 28.39 -22.07
N VAL A 441 9.71 28.38 -21.41
CA VAL A 441 9.82 27.93 -20.02
C VAL A 441 9.11 28.96 -19.12
N ILE A 442 8.24 28.48 -18.23
CA ILE A 442 7.50 29.32 -17.28
C ILE A 442 7.91 29.09 -15.84
N GLU A 443 8.46 27.92 -15.52
CA GLU A 443 8.99 27.58 -14.20
C GLU A 443 10.01 26.46 -14.35
N ALA A 444 11.21 26.61 -13.79
CA ALA A 444 12.23 25.57 -13.82
C ALA A 444 13.15 25.61 -12.60
N TYR A 445 13.52 24.42 -12.13
CA TYR A 445 14.46 24.23 -11.03
C TYR A 445 15.50 23.18 -11.37
N TYR A 446 16.72 23.38 -10.88
CA TYR A 446 17.83 22.44 -11.05
C TYR A 446 18.53 22.12 -9.74
N CYS A 447 19.26 21.01 -9.71
CA CYS A 447 20.25 20.70 -8.68
C CYS A 447 21.32 19.72 -9.20
N PRO A 448 22.43 19.51 -8.46
CA PRO A 448 23.42 18.51 -8.84
C PRO A 448 22.82 17.10 -8.93
N LYS A 449 23.19 16.38 -10.01
CA LYS A 449 22.92 14.95 -10.16
C LYS A 449 23.85 14.14 -9.28
N GLY A 450 23.40 12.96 -8.86
CA GLY A 450 24.27 11.98 -8.23
C GLY A 450 23.57 10.66 -7.99
N ARG A 451 24.30 9.74 -7.37
CA ARG A 451 23.74 8.44 -6.96
C ARG A 451 22.94 8.59 -5.68
N LEU A 452 21.90 7.76 -5.55
CA LEU A 452 21.20 7.60 -4.27
C LEU A 452 22.16 7.13 -3.16
N PRO A 453 21.81 7.37 -1.89
CA PRO A 453 22.64 6.93 -0.76
C PRO A 453 23.02 5.45 -0.85
N LEU A 454 24.31 5.15 -0.62
CA LEU A 454 24.84 3.79 -0.73
C LEU A 454 24.04 2.78 0.09
N GLN A 455 23.60 3.16 1.28
CA GLN A 455 22.85 2.30 2.18
C GLN A 455 21.51 1.84 1.59
N LEU A 456 20.84 2.73 0.86
CA LEU A 456 19.58 2.44 0.20
C LEU A 456 19.79 1.55 -1.02
N ARG A 457 20.83 1.84 -1.81
CA ARG A 457 21.21 1.05 -2.98
C ARG A 457 21.61 -0.36 -2.58
N GLN A 458 22.40 -0.52 -1.51
CA GLN A 458 22.82 -1.82 -1.00
C GLN A 458 21.62 -2.64 -0.50
N ALA A 459 20.73 -2.04 0.31
CA ALA A 459 19.53 -2.76 0.76
C ALA A 459 18.65 -3.24 -0.40
N CYS A 460 18.52 -2.44 -1.46
CA CYS A 460 17.79 -2.84 -2.67
C CYS A 460 18.54 -3.93 -3.45
N PHE A 461 19.87 -3.82 -3.55
CA PHE A 461 20.73 -4.81 -4.20
C PHE A 461 20.67 -6.16 -3.50
N ASP A 462 20.72 -6.20 -2.16
CA ASP A 462 20.68 -7.45 -1.39
C ASP A 462 19.36 -8.21 -1.64
N TRP A 463 18.23 -7.49 -1.69
CA TRP A 463 16.94 -8.11 -2.03
C TRP A 463 16.84 -8.49 -3.51
N TYR A 464 17.48 -7.74 -4.42
CA TYR A 464 17.55 -8.10 -5.83
C TYR A 464 18.37 -9.39 -6.01
N GLU A 465 19.54 -9.48 -5.37
CA GLU A 465 20.39 -10.65 -5.38
C GLU A 465 19.66 -11.87 -4.80
N ALA A 466 19.03 -11.75 -3.63
CA ALA A 466 18.23 -12.82 -3.04
C ALA A 466 17.11 -13.27 -3.98
N LYS A 467 16.36 -12.32 -4.58
CA LYS A 467 15.34 -12.63 -5.60
C LYS A 467 15.92 -13.44 -6.76
N THR A 468 17.12 -13.11 -7.25
CA THR A 468 17.73 -13.84 -8.37
C THR A 468 18.25 -15.22 -7.97
N ARG A 469 18.85 -15.37 -6.78
CA ARG A 469 19.40 -16.64 -6.29
C ARG A 469 18.33 -17.65 -5.91
N LEU A 470 17.22 -17.19 -5.35
CA LEU A 470 16.14 -18.05 -4.83
C LEU A 470 15.10 -18.43 -5.89
N LYS A 471 15.17 -17.85 -7.10
CA LYS A 471 14.18 -18.09 -8.15
C LYS A 471 14.26 -19.54 -8.63
N GLY A 472 13.20 -20.31 -8.41
CA GLY A 472 13.09 -21.71 -8.83
C GLY A 472 13.82 -22.71 -7.92
N VAL A 473 14.27 -22.28 -6.74
CA VAL A 473 14.87 -23.16 -5.73
C VAL A 473 13.76 -23.73 -4.84
N SER A 474 13.61 -25.06 -4.86
CA SER A 474 12.62 -25.78 -4.04
C SER A 474 12.79 -25.46 -2.55
N GLY A 475 11.70 -25.11 -1.87
CA GLY A 475 11.70 -24.77 -0.44
C GLY A 475 12.13 -23.33 -0.13
N SER A 476 12.45 -22.52 -1.15
CA SER A 476 12.80 -21.10 -1.02
C SER A 476 11.73 -20.16 -1.57
N GLU A 477 10.55 -20.67 -1.91
CA GLU A 477 9.47 -19.93 -2.56
C GLU A 477 9.03 -18.71 -1.74
N TYR A 478 8.93 -18.89 -0.42
CA TYR A 478 8.61 -17.81 0.51
C TYR A 478 9.66 -16.68 0.49
N GLU A 479 10.93 -17.01 0.68
CA GLU A 479 12.02 -16.02 0.71
C GLU A 479 12.21 -15.34 -0.66
N TYR A 480 11.97 -16.07 -1.75
CA TYR A 480 11.90 -15.50 -3.10
C TYR A 480 10.77 -14.47 -3.22
N MET A 481 9.54 -14.84 -2.83
CA MET A 481 8.38 -13.95 -2.91
C MET A 481 8.54 -12.71 -2.03
N LYS A 482 9.08 -12.89 -0.83
CA LYS A 482 9.45 -11.82 0.10
C LYS A 482 10.45 -10.86 -0.53
N SER A 483 11.53 -11.37 -1.11
CA SER A 483 12.55 -10.57 -1.77
C SER A 483 11.99 -9.81 -2.98
N LYS A 484 11.21 -10.50 -3.82
CA LYS A 484 10.50 -9.89 -4.97
C LYS A 484 9.59 -8.74 -4.55
N ASN A 485 8.78 -8.94 -3.51
CA ASN A 485 7.86 -7.93 -3.00
C ASN A 485 8.61 -6.75 -2.38
N ARG A 486 9.69 -7.00 -1.64
CA ARG A 486 10.52 -5.95 -1.01
C ARG A 486 11.19 -5.05 -2.04
N VAL A 487 11.83 -5.63 -3.06
CA VAL A 487 12.49 -4.89 -4.15
C VAL A 487 11.53 -3.91 -4.83
N ASN A 488 10.34 -4.39 -5.22
CA ASN A 488 9.35 -3.56 -5.91
C ASN A 488 8.75 -2.48 -5.00
N SER A 489 8.63 -2.76 -3.71
CA SER A 489 8.06 -1.84 -2.72
C SER A 489 8.96 -0.63 -2.43
N VAL A 490 10.28 -0.71 -2.67
CA VAL A 490 11.20 0.41 -2.44
C VAL A 490 10.79 1.63 -3.25
N TYR A 491 10.50 1.42 -4.54
CA TYR A 491 10.01 2.47 -5.43
C TYR A 491 8.67 3.03 -4.92
N GLY A 492 7.71 2.17 -4.59
CA GLY A 492 6.39 2.59 -4.09
C GLY A 492 6.45 3.50 -2.87
N MET A 493 7.42 3.27 -1.97
CA MET A 493 7.64 4.14 -0.81
C MET A 493 8.23 5.51 -1.15
N MET A 494 8.98 5.63 -2.26
CA MET A 494 9.57 6.91 -2.69
C MET A 494 8.56 7.84 -3.35
N VAL A 495 7.58 7.28 -4.07
CA VAL A 495 6.54 8.04 -4.78
C VAL A 495 5.27 8.22 -3.95
N GLU A 496 5.30 7.84 -2.69
CA GLU A 496 4.21 8.13 -1.77
C GLU A 496 4.06 9.65 -1.63
N HIS A 497 2.87 10.17 -1.96
CA HIS A 497 2.56 11.60 -1.82
C HIS A 497 2.85 12.08 -0.39
N ILE A 498 3.55 13.20 -0.28
CA ILE A 498 3.86 13.86 1.00
C ILE A 498 2.60 14.52 1.55
N ILE A 499 1.97 15.36 0.73
CA ILE A 499 0.69 16.00 1.04
C ILE A 499 -0.42 14.98 0.76
N LYS A 500 -1.12 14.57 1.82
CA LYS A 500 -2.25 13.66 1.79
C LYS A 500 -3.56 14.43 1.77
N ASP A 501 -4.59 13.77 1.24
CA ASP A 501 -5.97 14.18 1.46
C ASP A 501 -6.33 14.07 2.94
N ILE A 502 -7.17 14.98 3.42
CA ILE A 502 -7.67 14.98 4.79
C ILE A 502 -8.84 13.99 4.86
N MET A 503 -8.68 12.97 5.70
CA MET A 503 -9.75 12.02 6.03
C MET A 503 -10.57 12.57 7.19
N LEU A 504 -11.88 12.70 6.98
CA LEU A 504 -12.83 13.21 7.96
C LEU A 504 -13.81 12.10 8.33
N VAL A 505 -13.71 11.64 9.58
CA VAL A 505 -14.69 10.72 10.17
C VAL A 505 -15.87 11.55 10.66
N GLN A 506 -17.06 11.26 10.14
CA GLN A 506 -18.30 11.92 10.53
C GLN A 506 -18.85 11.34 11.84
N ASP A 507 -19.89 11.96 12.40
CA ASP A 507 -20.53 11.46 13.64
C ASP A 507 -21.22 10.11 13.44
N ASP A 508 -21.68 9.81 12.22
CA ASP A 508 -22.21 8.50 11.81
C ASP A 508 -21.13 7.49 11.40
N LEU A 509 -19.86 7.81 11.71
CA LEU A 509 -18.68 7.01 11.38
C LEU A 509 -18.46 6.79 9.87
N THR A 510 -19.15 7.54 8.98
CA THR A 510 -18.78 7.57 7.57
C THR A 510 -17.46 8.34 7.36
N ILE A 511 -16.68 7.91 6.36
CA ILE A 511 -15.37 8.51 6.07
C ILE A 511 -15.43 9.28 4.75
N LYS A 512 -15.24 10.59 4.82
CA LYS A 512 -15.12 11.47 3.65
C LYS A 512 -13.69 11.94 3.50
N SER A 513 -13.23 12.09 2.26
CA SER A 513 -11.93 12.69 1.96
C SER A 513 -12.11 14.04 1.30
N ARG A 514 -11.26 15.00 1.64
CA ARG A 514 -11.09 16.23 0.85
C ARG A 514 -9.61 16.49 0.58
N LYS A 515 -9.33 17.24 -0.47
CA LYS A 515 -7.97 17.74 -0.73
C LYS A 515 -7.55 18.67 0.41
N ALA A 516 -6.27 18.60 0.78
CA ALA A 516 -5.67 19.55 1.70
C ALA A 516 -5.73 20.97 1.11
N THR A 517 -5.92 21.97 1.96
CA THR A 517 -5.69 23.38 1.59
C THR A 517 -4.20 23.62 1.35
N GLN A 518 -3.84 24.80 0.83
CA GLN A 518 -2.42 25.13 0.68
C GLN A 518 -1.70 25.17 2.03
N GLU A 519 -2.30 25.78 3.05
CA GLU A 519 -1.74 25.89 4.40
C GLU A 519 -1.53 24.50 5.04
N GLU A 520 -2.55 23.63 5.00
CA GLU A 520 -2.43 22.25 5.47
C GLU A 520 -1.38 21.45 4.68
N GLY A 521 -1.21 21.76 3.39
CA GLY A 521 -0.20 21.15 2.55
C GLY A 521 1.23 21.61 2.88
N GLU A 522 1.39 22.89 3.21
CA GLU A 522 2.64 23.48 3.69
C GLU A 522 3.03 22.89 5.05
N GLU A 523 2.07 22.77 5.98
CA GLU A 523 2.28 22.11 7.28
C GLU A 523 2.72 20.66 7.10
N GLN A 524 2.00 19.87 6.28
CA GLN A 524 2.37 18.48 6.01
C GLN A 524 3.78 18.33 5.41
N LEU A 525 4.18 19.26 4.55
CA LEU A 525 5.53 19.31 3.99
C LEU A 525 6.57 19.63 5.08
N GLU A 526 6.33 20.65 5.91
CA GLU A 526 7.22 20.99 7.01
C GLU A 526 7.40 19.80 7.96
N ASP A 527 6.28 19.19 8.36
CA ASP A 527 6.23 18.02 9.23
C ASP A 527 7.05 16.86 8.67
N PHE A 528 6.93 16.59 7.37
CA PHE A 528 7.66 15.52 6.68
C PHE A 528 9.18 15.65 6.81
N TYR A 529 9.71 16.88 6.81
CA TYR A 529 11.14 17.12 6.92
C TYR A 529 11.64 17.24 8.37
N THR A 530 10.77 17.20 9.38
CA THR A 530 11.20 17.21 10.79
C THR A 530 12.00 15.94 11.16
N PRO A 531 12.93 16.03 12.13
CA PRO A 531 13.65 14.86 12.64
C PRO A 531 12.71 13.80 13.26
N MET A 532 11.60 14.23 13.86
CA MET A 532 10.66 13.36 14.59
C MET A 532 9.97 12.34 13.67
N LYS A 533 9.62 12.72 12.43
CA LYS A 533 8.99 11.80 11.47
C LYS A 533 9.97 10.76 10.91
N GLN A 534 11.28 10.95 11.10
CA GLN A 534 12.35 10.04 10.63
C GLN A 534 12.21 9.65 9.15
N LYS A 535 11.77 10.59 8.30
CA LYS A 535 11.74 10.40 6.86
C LYS A 535 13.17 10.32 6.31
N PHE A 536 13.34 9.48 5.29
CA PHE A 536 14.65 9.13 4.72
C PHE A 536 14.65 9.03 3.19
N LEU A 537 13.49 9.20 2.53
CA LEU A 537 13.32 9.15 1.09
C LEU A 537 12.79 10.48 0.59
N ALA A 538 13.42 11.04 -0.45
CA ALA A 538 12.97 12.26 -1.09
C ALA A 538 12.00 11.93 -2.24
N PHE A 539 10.88 12.64 -2.33
CA PHE A 539 9.83 12.39 -3.33
C PHE A 539 10.35 12.47 -4.76
N GLN A 540 11.21 13.46 -5.03
CA GLN A 540 11.86 13.66 -6.33
C GLN A 540 12.72 12.47 -6.79
N TRP A 541 13.23 11.63 -5.88
CA TRP A 541 13.93 10.41 -6.26
C TRP A 541 12.99 9.44 -6.97
N GLY A 542 11.80 9.22 -6.41
CA GLY A 542 10.77 8.37 -7.01
C GLY A 542 10.28 8.89 -8.35
N VAL A 543 10.07 10.20 -8.48
CA VAL A 543 9.71 10.84 -9.76
C VAL A 543 10.78 10.55 -10.82
N THR A 544 12.06 10.65 -10.44
CA THR A 544 13.20 10.43 -11.33
C THR A 544 13.33 8.97 -11.80
N ILE A 545 13.09 7.98 -10.93
CA ILE A 545 13.17 6.54 -11.29
C ILE A 545 12.30 6.24 -12.52
N THR A 546 11.05 6.70 -12.52
CA THR A 546 10.14 6.41 -13.64
C THR A 546 10.57 7.13 -14.92
N ALA A 547 11.06 8.36 -14.83
CA ALA A 547 11.54 9.11 -15.99
C ALA A 547 12.77 8.45 -16.62
N LEU A 548 13.69 7.96 -15.80
CA LEU A 548 14.85 7.18 -16.26
C LEU A 548 14.43 5.89 -16.96
N ALA A 549 13.53 5.12 -16.36
CA ALA A 549 13.03 3.88 -16.96
C ALA A 549 12.32 4.16 -18.30
N ARG A 550 11.50 5.21 -18.38
CA ARG A 550 10.88 5.63 -19.65
C ARG A 550 11.93 6.03 -20.69
N ALA A 551 12.97 6.76 -20.28
CA ALA A 551 14.03 7.17 -21.19
C ALA A 551 14.84 6.00 -21.73
N GLU A 552 15.11 4.99 -20.89
CA GLU A 552 15.74 3.74 -21.31
C GLU A 552 14.85 2.97 -22.30
N HIS A 553 13.57 2.78 -21.98
CA HIS A 553 12.65 2.04 -22.84
C HIS A 553 12.42 2.71 -24.20
N MET A 554 12.51 4.05 -24.28
CA MET A 554 12.34 4.81 -25.53
C MET A 554 13.62 4.89 -26.39
N ARG A 555 14.78 4.47 -25.87
CA ARG A 555 16.04 4.41 -26.63
C ARG A 555 16.18 3.12 -27.45
N LEU A 556 15.42 2.10 -27.10
CA LEU A 556 15.29 0.82 -27.83
C LEU A 556 14.25 0.99 -28.93
#